data_AF-A0A9D2B7Z4-F1
#
_entry.id   AF-A0A9D2B7Z4-F1
#
_cell.length_a   1.000
_cell.length_b   1.000
_cell.length_c   1.000
_cell.angle_alpha   90.00
_cell.angle_beta   90.00
_cell.angle_gamma   90.00
#
_symmetry.space_group_name_H-M   'P 1'
#
loop_
_entity.id
_entity.type
_entity.pdbx_description
1 polymer ?
#
loop_
_entity_poly.entity_id
_entity_poly.type
_entity_poly.pdbx_seq_one_letter_code
_entity_poly.pdbx_strand_id
1 'polypeptide(L)'
;SLCQQVAEALATPRQLCLTVSAAPAPVKAVAVEAAVAPAPGRTLEELQEPLAAAVEGLLAGLAIGEPLALSRLVQAVMATGLAADCRIAQPAAAQAPAAHGVLRAGTVTITQLEEDAP
;
A
#
# COMPACT_ATOMS: atom_id res chain seq x y z
N SER A 1 14.55 -54.89 -10.72
CA SER A 1 15.77 -54.06 -10.69
C SER A 1 15.50 -52.79 -9.93
N LEU A 2 16.47 -52.20 -9.21
CA LEU A 2 16.28 -50.97 -8.41
C LEU A 2 15.69 -49.82 -9.27
N CYS A 3 16.08 -49.77 -10.55
CA CYS A 3 15.55 -48.81 -11.54
C CYS A 3 14.04 -48.94 -11.78
N GLN A 4 13.46 -50.13 -11.62
CA GLN A 4 12.04 -50.39 -11.84
C GLN A 4 11.19 -49.88 -10.67
N GLN A 5 11.68 -50.02 -9.44
CA GLN A 5 11.03 -49.46 -8.24
C GLN A 5 11.07 -47.93 -8.20
N VAL A 6 12.16 -47.32 -8.68
CA VAL A 6 12.26 -45.85 -8.84
C VAL A 6 11.31 -45.35 -9.92
N ALA A 7 11.15 -46.10 -11.02
CA ALA A 7 10.21 -45.76 -12.09
C ALA A 7 8.74 -45.82 -11.60
N GLU A 8 8.36 -46.85 -10.83
CA GLU A 8 7.02 -46.95 -10.23
C GLU A 8 6.74 -45.86 -9.18
N ALA A 9 7.74 -45.50 -8.37
CA ALA A 9 7.63 -44.42 -7.39
C ALA A 9 7.47 -43.03 -8.03
N LEU A 10 8.07 -42.81 -9.20
CA LEU A 10 7.95 -41.56 -9.97
C LEU A 10 6.71 -41.55 -10.90
N ALA A 11 6.18 -42.72 -11.28
CA ALA A 11 4.99 -42.85 -12.12
C ALA A 11 3.68 -42.68 -11.36
N THR A 12 3.71 -42.63 -10.03
CA THR A 12 2.52 -42.41 -9.20
C THR A 12 2.27 -40.91 -9.09
N PRO A 13 1.24 -40.33 -9.75
CA PRO A 13 0.89 -38.93 -9.53
C PRO A 13 0.47 -38.76 -8.08
N ARG A 14 1.29 -38.05 -7.29
CA ARG A 14 0.91 -37.62 -5.94
C ARG A 14 -0.30 -36.71 -6.07
N GLN A 15 -1.48 -37.26 -5.84
CA GLN A 15 -2.74 -36.53 -5.83
C GLN A 15 -2.69 -35.57 -4.64
N LEU A 16 -2.35 -34.31 -4.90
CA LEU A 16 -2.43 -33.24 -3.92
C LEU A 16 -3.91 -32.91 -3.75
N CYS A 17 -4.54 -33.47 -2.72
CA CYS A 17 -5.88 -33.05 -2.29
C CYS A 17 -5.78 -31.64 -1.69
N LEU A 18 -5.73 -30.63 -2.55
CA LEU A 18 -5.74 -29.23 -2.15
C LEU A 18 -7.19 -28.79 -1.95
N THR A 19 -7.59 -28.57 -0.70
CA THR A 19 -8.83 -27.89 -0.39
C THR A 19 -8.60 -26.40 -0.57
N VAL A 20 -9.18 -25.81 -1.62
CA VAL A 20 -9.14 -24.36 -1.87
C VAL A 20 -10.36 -23.73 -1.20
N SER A 21 -10.15 -23.02 -0.09
CA SER A 21 -11.17 -22.22 0.57
C SER A 21 -10.90 -20.74 0.35
N ALA A 22 -11.86 -20.02 -0.22
CA ALA A 22 -11.80 -18.56 -0.32
C ALA A 22 -12.32 -17.95 0.98
N ALA A 23 -11.47 -17.18 1.66
CA ALA A 23 -11.84 -16.37 2.81
C ALA A 23 -11.47 -14.91 2.52
N PRO A 24 -12.23 -13.92 3.06
CA PRO A 24 -11.84 -12.53 2.95
C PRO A 24 -10.48 -12.31 3.61
N ALA A 25 -9.60 -11.57 2.92
CA ALA A 25 -8.29 -11.22 3.45
C ALA A 25 -8.45 -10.30 4.69
N PRO A 26 -7.70 -10.54 5.79
CA PRO A 26 -7.70 -9.62 6.91
C PRO A 26 -7.21 -8.24 6.48
N VAL A 27 -7.97 -7.20 6.83
CA VAL A 27 -7.67 -5.82 6.46
C VAL A 27 -6.97 -5.11 7.62
N LYS A 28 -5.85 -4.46 7.34
CA LYS A 28 -5.20 -3.51 8.25
C LYS A 28 -5.40 -2.09 7.72
N ALA A 29 -6.12 -1.28 8.48
CA ALA A 29 -6.29 0.13 8.19
C ALA A 29 -4.97 0.88 8.45
N VAL A 30 -4.59 1.77 7.53
CA VAL A 30 -3.41 2.62 7.63
C VAL A 30 -3.86 4.07 7.70
N ALA A 31 -3.54 4.73 8.81
CA ALA A 31 -3.68 6.18 8.93
C ALA A 31 -2.56 6.86 8.15
N VAL A 32 -2.91 7.86 7.34
CA VAL A 32 -1.97 8.67 6.57
C VAL A 32 -2.15 10.13 6.95
N GLU A 33 -1.07 10.73 7.42
CA GLU A 33 -0.98 12.16 7.70
C GLU A 33 0.13 12.73 6.83
N ALA A 34 -0.23 13.60 5.90
CA ALA A 34 0.70 14.24 4.98
C ALA A 34 0.62 15.76 5.12
N ALA A 35 1.76 16.39 5.34
CA ALA A 35 1.92 17.83 5.30
C ALA A 35 2.43 18.23 3.91
N VAL A 36 1.74 19.13 3.22
CA VAL A 36 2.04 19.48 1.82
C VAL A 36 2.22 20.98 1.65
N ALA A 37 3.18 21.35 0.81
CA ALA A 37 3.30 22.70 0.28
C ALA A 37 2.53 22.77 -1.05
N PRO A 38 1.48 23.61 -1.17
CA PRO A 38 0.76 23.82 -2.42
C PRO A 38 1.68 24.21 -3.58
N ALA A 39 1.37 23.75 -4.78
CA ALA A 39 1.99 24.29 -5.98
C ALA A 39 1.66 25.79 -6.15
N PRO A 40 2.51 26.57 -6.86
CA PRO A 40 2.28 28.00 -7.06
C PRO A 40 0.88 28.30 -7.62
N GLY A 41 0.15 29.21 -6.96
CA GLY A 41 -1.20 29.61 -7.37
C GLY A 41 -2.32 28.66 -6.92
N ARG A 42 -2.04 27.72 -6.02
CA ARG A 42 -3.04 26.84 -5.38
C ARG A 42 -3.11 27.09 -3.88
N THR A 43 -4.26 26.82 -3.30
CA THR A 43 -4.50 26.86 -1.84
C THR A 43 -4.61 25.45 -1.29
N LEU A 44 -4.32 25.24 0.01
CA LEU A 44 -4.42 23.91 0.62
C LEU A 44 -5.83 23.31 0.49
N GLU A 45 -6.86 24.12 0.69
CA GLU A 45 -8.27 23.69 0.65
C GLU A 45 -8.65 23.04 -0.69
N GLU A 46 -8.11 23.54 -1.81
CA GLU A 46 -8.33 22.97 -3.15
C GLU A 46 -7.63 21.61 -3.35
N LEU A 47 -6.63 21.30 -2.53
CA LEU A 47 -5.76 20.14 -2.71
C LEU A 47 -6.13 19.00 -1.75
N GLN A 48 -6.80 19.27 -0.64
CA GLN A 48 -7.11 18.26 0.38
C GLN A 48 -7.84 17.05 -0.18
N GLU A 49 -8.95 17.28 -0.89
CA GLU A 49 -9.76 16.21 -1.48
C GLU A 49 -9.03 15.42 -2.58
N PRO A 50 -8.42 16.05 -3.62
CA PRO A 50 -7.72 15.29 -4.65
C PRO A 50 -6.46 14.57 -4.14
N LEU A 51 -5.74 15.14 -3.17
CA LEU A 51 -4.58 14.48 -2.57
C LEU A 51 -5.01 13.31 -1.68
N ALA A 52 -6.07 13.47 -0.89
CA ALA A 52 -6.63 12.36 -0.12
C ALA A 52 -7.08 11.22 -1.05
N ALA A 53 -7.80 11.53 -2.13
CA ALA A 53 -8.23 10.56 -3.13
C ALA A 53 -7.05 9.82 -3.80
N ALA A 54 -5.93 10.51 -4.07
CA ALA A 54 -4.73 9.88 -4.62
C ALA A 54 -4.11 8.86 -3.65
N VAL A 55 -4.03 9.19 -2.36
CA VAL A 55 -3.52 8.30 -1.31
C VAL A 55 -4.46 7.11 -1.10
N GLU A 56 -5.77 7.37 -1.05
CA GLU A 56 -6.79 6.31 -0.95
C GLU A 56 -6.75 5.37 -2.15
N GLY A 57 -6.61 5.91 -3.36
CA GLY A 57 -6.47 5.14 -4.59
C GLY A 57 -5.23 4.25 -4.58
N LEU A 58 -4.08 4.75 -4.11
CA LEU A 58 -2.88 3.94 -3.92
C LEU A 58 -3.16 2.75 -2.98
N LEU A 59 -3.76 3.00 -1.82
CA LEU A 59 -4.04 1.98 -0.79
C LEU A 59 -5.11 0.97 -1.23
N ALA A 60 -6.10 1.41 -2.01
CA ALA A 60 -7.12 0.53 -2.60
C ALA A 60 -6.51 -0.42 -3.65
N GLY A 61 -5.49 0.05 -4.38
CA GLY A 61 -4.79 -0.72 -5.41
C GLY A 61 -3.81 -1.77 -4.90
N LEU A 62 -3.49 -1.80 -3.60
CA LEU A 62 -2.54 -2.78 -3.05
C LEU A 62 -3.11 -4.20 -3.06
N ALA A 63 -2.29 -5.14 -3.53
CA ALA A 63 -2.59 -6.56 -3.49
C ALA A 63 -2.42 -7.17 -2.09
N ILE A 64 -2.93 -8.39 -1.91
CA ILE A 64 -2.74 -9.16 -0.67
C ILE A 64 -1.25 -9.43 -0.47
N GLY A 65 -0.76 -9.18 0.75
CA GLY A 65 0.65 -9.34 1.11
C GLY A 65 1.56 -8.21 0.65
N GLU A 66 1.05 -7.23 -0.10
CA GLU A 66 1.86 -6.13 -0.63
C GLU A 66 2.18 -5.10 0.47
N PRO A 67 3.46 -4.79 0.70
CA PRO A 67 3.85 -3.77 1.66
C PRO A 67 3.67 -2.36 1.08
N LEU A 68 3.40 -1.40 1.97
CA LEU A 68 3.37 0.02 1.65
C LEU A 68 4.68 0.69 2.10
N ALA A 69 5.48 1.13 1.14
CA ALA A 69 6.66 1.97 1.39
C ALA A 69 6.28 3.45 1.51
N LEU A 70 7.00 4.21 2.34
CA LEU A 70 6.80 5.66 2.48
C LEU A 70 7.03 6.42 1.17
N SER A 71 8.00 5.98 0.38
CA SER A 71 8.29 6.56 -0.94
C SER A 71 7.10 6.47 -1.89
N ARG A 72 6.26 5.44 -1.80
CA ARG A 72 5.06 5.32 -2.63
C ARG A 72 3.96 6.29 -2.21
N LEU A 73 3.85 6.62 -0.92
CA LEU A 73 2.94 7.66 -0.45
C LEU A 73 3.36 9.02 -0.98
N VAL A 74 4.65 9.36 -0.84
CA VAL A 74 5.21 10.59 -1.40
C VAL A 74 4.98 10.64 -2.91
N GLN A 75 5.28 9.56 -3.62
CA GLN A 75 5.06 9.49 -5.06
C GLN A 75 3.59 9.68 -5.44
N ALA A 76 2.65 9.07 -4.72
CA ALA A 76 1.22 9.25 -5.00
C ALA A 76 0.76 10.70 -4.83
N VAL A 77 1.24 11.39 -3.80
CA VAL A 77 0.97 12.82 -3.58
C VAL A 77 1.60 13.67 -4.67
N MET A 78 2.90 13.48 -4.93
CA MET A 78 3.66 14.32 -5.88
C MET A 78 3.24 14.09 -7.34
N ALA A 79 2.82 12.88 -7.71
CA ALA A 79 2.38 12.55 -9.07
C ALA A 79 1.10 13.30 -9.49
N THR A 80 0.35 13.86 -8.53
CA THR A 80 -0.81 14.71 -8.85
C THR A 80 -0.40 16.07 -9.45
N GLY A 81 0.84 16.51 -9.23
CA GLY A 81 1.30 17.85 -9.62
C GLY A 81 0.66 18.99 -8.82
N LEU A 82 -0.09 18.68 -7.76
CA LEU A 82 -0.81 19.64 -6.93
C LEU A 82 0.03 20.19 -5.77
N ALA A 83 1.02 19.43 -5.33
CA ALA A 83 1.95 19.81 -4.28
C ALA A 83 3.36 20.08 -4.85
N ALA A 84 4.00 21.14 -4.37
CA ALA A 84 5.40 21.45 -4.64
C ALA A 84 6.35 20.65 -3.73
N ASP A 85 5.92 20.36 -2.50
CA ASP A 85 6.65 19.52 -1.54
C ASP A 85 5.66 18.75 -0.65
N CYS A 86 6.11 17.63 -0.10
CA CYS A 86 5.31 16.73 0.73
C CYS A 86 6.16 16.04 1.79
N ARG A 87 5.66 16.01 3.04
CA ARG A 87 6.19 15.22 4.14
C ARG A 87 5.12 14.30 4.71
N ILE A 88 5.47 13.04 4.90
CA ILE A 88 4.58 12.04 5.52
C ILE A 88 4.91 11.98 7.01
N ALA A 89 3.98 12.41 7.87
CA ALA A 89 4.08 12.33 9.32
C ALA A 89 3.61 10.95 9.82
N GLN A 90 2.55 10.41 9.22
CA GLN A 90 2.08 9.05 9.45
C GLN A 90 1.79 8.36 8.11
N PRO A 91 2.12 7.07 7.96
CA PRO A 91 2.83 6.25 8.94
C PRO A 91 4.32 6.66 9.06
N ALA A 92 4.89 6.58 10.27
CA ALA A 92 6.31 6.93 10.50
C ALA A 92 7.31 5.95 9.87
N ALA A 93 6.84 4.77 9.44
CA ALA A 93 7.64 3.74 8.80
C ALA A 93 6.81 2.96 7.78
N ALA A 94 7.49 2.22 6.91
CA ALA A 94 6.84 1.32 5.97
C ALA A 94 5.88 0.35 6.69
N GLN A 95 4.73 0.08 6.07
CA GLN A 95 3.71 -0.80 6.61
C GLN A 95 3.71 -2.13 5.87
N ALA A 96 3.72 -3.23 6.62
CA ALA A 96 3.46 -4.56 6.08
C ALA A 96 2.08 -5.05 6.55
N PRO A 97 1.32 -5.75 5.69
CA PRO A 97 0.13 -6.48 6.11
C PRO A 97 0.51 -7.74 6.90
N ALA A 98 -0.46 -8.30 7.62
CA ALA A 98 -0.34 -9.64 8.19
C ALA A 98 -0.27 -10.70 7.07
N ALA A 99 0.06 -11.95 7.41
CA ALA A 99 0.05 -13.06 6.46
C ALA A 99 -1.31 -13.17 5.76
N HIS A 100 -1.31 -13.15 4.42
CA HIS A 100 -2.51 -13.11 3.58
C HIS A 100 -3.45 -11.91 3.82
N GLY A 101 -2.98 -10.87 4.50
CA GLY A 101 -3.73 -9.64 4.74
C GLY A 101 -3.49 -8.56 3.69
N VAL A 102 -4.26 -7.49 3.77
CA VAL A 102 -4.17 -6.36 2.86
C VAL A 102 -4.24 -5.03 3.61
N LEU A 103 -3.51 -4.04 3.11
CA LEU A 103 -3.53 -2.67 3.64
C LEU A 103 -4.63 -1.87 2.95
N ARG A 104 -5.39 -1.09 3.73
CA ARG A 104 -6.41 -0.17 3.20
C ARG A 104 -6.31 1.18 3.91
N ALA A 105 -6.85 2.21 3.27
CA ALA A 105 -6.94 3.53 3.88
C ALA A 105 -7.81 3.47 5.13
N GLY A 106 -7.27 3.98 6.24
CA GLY A 106 -8.03 4.34 7.42
C GLY A 106 -8.41 5.80 7.31
N THR A 107 -7.82 6.63 8.17
CA THR A 107 -7.93 8.09 8.10
C THR A 107 -6.86 8.67 7.19
N VAL A 108 -7.24 9.57 6.28
CA VAL A 108 -6.29 10.35 5.47
C VAL A 108 -6.46 11.81 5.81
N THR A 109 -5.38 12.47 6.22
CA THR A 109 -5.38 13.87 6.64
C THR A 109 -4.27 14.61 5.93
N ILE A 110 -4.65 15.72 5.29
CA ILE A 110 -3.75 16.58 4.52
C ILE A 110 -3.68 17.94 5.22
N THR A 111 -2.49 18.30 5.68
CA THR A 111 -2.22 19.57 6.38
C THR A 111 -1.24 20.43 5.58
N GLN A 112 -1.12 21.70 5.94
CA GLN A 112 -0.10 22.56 5.35
C GLN A 112 1.28 22.14 5.86
N LEU A 113 2.27 22.13 4.96
CA LEU A 113 3.66 22.08 5.37
C LEU A 113 4.03 23.44 5.96
N GLU A 114 4.28 23.48 7.26
CA GLU A 114 4.84 24.67 7.89
C GLU A 114 6.25 24.86 7.36
N GLU A 115 6.46 25.98 6.66
CA GLU A 115 7.78 26.43 6.26
C GLU A 115 8.48 26.85 7.56
N ASP A 116 9.45 26.04 7.99
CA ASP A 116 10.34 26.37 9.11
C ASP A 116 11.07 27.66 8.70
N ALA A 117 10.55 28.80 9.17
CA ALA A 117 11.19 30.08 8.97
C ALA A 117 12.53 30.06 9.73
N PRO A 118 13.62 30.56 9.11
CA PRO A 118 14.98 30.42 9.61
C PRO A 118 15.23 31.06 10.98
#